data_AF-A0AAD7GY02-F1
#
_entry.id   AF-A0AAD7GY02-F1
#
_cell.length_a   1.000
_cell.length_b   1.000
_cell.length_c   1.000
_cell.angle_alpha   90.00
_cell.angle_beta   90.00
_cell.angle_gamma   90.00
#
_symmetry.space_group_name_H-M   'P 1'
#
loop_
_entity.id
_entity.type
_entity.pdbx_description
1 polymer ?
#
loop_
_entity_poly.entity_id
_entity_poly.type
_entity_poly.pdbx_seq_one_letter_code
_entity_poly.pdbx_strand_id
1 'polypeptide(L)'
;MTMTSNTRPPLPVRHENPHIKDLIKVGPLPPVKYQILNCQGSDILVGRLKVDTPTPSGHAFILRRFDTGAVSLTTMFRAAFPNAPDDAEKREVQWVKDTYDLTGNNGSSKDASITRLAGTWVSPTTALELGTAYSLGDVIQSVVDARPDPAANYRRSGKAAPKDPVATPPTASQPASRALPTPSPTHALPNPAKRRKESSPAPPATPVTPLPPRRSTRTKSPNPKSAPMPSLTSVVKSAKKVARREEVVTPGGSDETAVDEEGDVVEESVGTELREQDLAEQRDMIEGLKAQRDKAQRGTATDASAKLKRAREDEDKQLEFEFKEPEVGERVIATNRRISPSQKSFVWGVMAFAFGMTAVSFLPNLF
;
A
#
# COMPACT_ATOMS: atom_id res chain seq x y z
N MET A 1 9.08 -18.45 -40.14
CA MET A 1 8.75 -17.81 -38.84
C MET A 1 7.48 -18.44 -38.32
N THR A 2 7.59 -19.39 -37.39
CA THR A 2 6.44 -19.98 -36.70
C THR A 2 5.94 -18.99 -35.65
N MET A 3 4.77 -18.41 -35.88
CA MET A 3 4.03 -17.70 -34.84
C MET A 3 3.58 -18.71 -33.78
N THR A 4 4.40 -18.91 -32.74
CA THR A 4 4.00 -19.68 -31.57
C THR A 4 2.86 -18.95 -30.90
N SER A 5 1.63 -19.44 -31.08
CA SER A 5 0.41 -18.86 -30.52
C SER A 5 0.42 -18.99 -29.00
N ASN A 6 1.09 -18.04 -28.33
CA ASN A 6 1.33 -18.06 -26.89
C ASN A 6 -0.02 -17.96 -26.17
N THR A 7 -0.54 -19.13 -25.77
CA THR A 7 -1.95 -19.29 -25.46
C THR A 7 -2.21 -18.71 -24.07
N ARG A 8 -3.13 -17.73 -23.99
CA ARG A 8 -3.41 -17.00 -22.74
C ARG A 8 -3.70 -17.98 -21.60
N PRO A 9 -3.04 -17.84 -20.44
CA PRO A 9 -3.28 -18.73 -19.31
C PRO A 9 -4.74 -18.60 -18.83
N PRO A 10 -5.35 -19.68 -18.31
CA PRO A 10 -6.74 -19.64 -17.89
C PRO A 10 -6.91 -18.70 -16.69
N LEU A 11 -7.73 -17.66 -16.89
CA LEU A 11 -8.01 -16.65 -15.86
C LEU A 11 -8.64 -17.29 -14.60
N PRO A 12 -8.31 -16.82 -13.39
CA PRO A 12 -8.79 -17.41 -12.13
C PRO A 12 -10.23 -17.01 -11.81
N VAL A 13 -11.18 -17.32 -12.70
CA VAL A 13 -12.61 -16.94 -12.63
C VAL A 13 -13.32 -17.33 -11.33
N ARG A 14 -12.82 -18.35 -10.61
CA ARG A 14 -13.31 -18.73 -9.26
C ARG A 14 -13.03 -17.68 -8.17
N HIS A 15 -12.16 -16.73 -8.46
CA HIS A 15 -11.72 -15.65 -7.56
C HIS A 15 -12.16 -14.27 -8.06
N GLU A 16 -13.03 -14.22 -9.10
CA GLU A 16 -13.61 -12.98 -9.63
C GLU A 16 -14.31 -12.17 -8.52
N ASN A 17 -14.09 -10.86 -8.51
CA ASN A 17 -14.67 -9.94 -7.56
C ASN A 17 -16.17 -9.69 -7.87
N PRO A 18 -17.11 -10.17 -7.02
CA PRO A 18 -18.54 -10.01 -7.29
C PRO A 18 -18.97 -8.55 -7.28
N HIS A 19 -18.31 -7.70 -6.47
CA HIS A 19 -18.71 -6.31 -6.28
C HIS A 19 -18.56 -5.46 -7.56
N ILE A 20 -17.73 -5.86 -8.53
CA ILE A 20 -17.61 -5.14 -9.82
C ILE A 20 -18.96 -5.13 -10.55
N LYS A 21 -19.65 -6.28 -10.57
CA LYS A 21 -20.93 -6.45 -11.27
C LYS A 21 -22.05 -5.67 -10.62
N ASP A 22 -21.93 -5.33 -9.33
CA ASP A 22 -22.90 -4.48 -8.65
C ASP A 22 -22.50 -2.99 -8.74
N LEU A 23 -21.21 -2.67 -8.69
CA LEU A 23 -20.66 -1.32 -8.91
C LEU A 23 -21.01 -0.76 -10.29
N ILE A 24 -21.08 -1.60 -11.34
CA ILE A 24 -21.54 -1.21 -12.69
C ILE A 24 -23.07 -1.02 -12.74
N LYS A 25 -23.86 -1.77 -11.96
CA LYS A 25 -25.33 -1.68 -11.95
C LYS A 25 -25.89 -0.54 -11.09
N VAL A 26 -25.22 -0.23 -9.97
CA VAL A 26 -25.77 0.63 -8.90
C VAL A 26 -25.72 2.13 -9.26
N GLY A 27 -24.87 2.54 -10.19
CA GLY A 27 -24.90 3.89 -10.76
C GLY A 27 -23.51 4.44 -11.08
N PRO A 28 -23.22 5.72 -10.73
CA PRO A 28 -21.98 6.37 -11.15
C PRO A 28 -20.74 5.72 -10.51
N LEU A 29 -19.77 5.41 -11.36
CA LEU A 29 -18.50 4.80 -10.98
C LEU A 29 -17.72 5.67 -9.97
N PRO A 30 -16.95 5.08 -9.02
CA PRO A 30 -16.20 5.85 -8.04
C PRO A 30 -15.21 6.82 -8.70
N PRO A 31 -15.21 8.12 -8.33
CA PRO A 31 -14.41 9.12 -9.03
C PRO A 31 -12.91 8.86 -8.86
N VAL A 32 -12.18 8.92 -9.98
CA VAL A 32 -10.72 8.83 -10.01
C VAL A 32 -10.12 9.97 -9.16
N LYS A 33 -9.32 9.62 -8.15
CA LYS A 33 -8.63 10.59 -7.30
C LYS A 33 -7.20 10.75 -7.77
N TYR A 34 -6.79 11.99 -8.00
CA TYR A 34 -5.42 12.30 -8.41
C TYR A 34 -4.49 12.46 -7.20
N GLN A 35 -3.23 12.05 -7.36
CA GLN A 35 -2.17 12.15 -6.36
C GLN A 35 -0.82 12.28 -7.07
N ILE A 36 0.03 13.19 -6.61
CA ILE A 36 1.42 13.26 -7.08
C ILE A 36 2.26 12.29 -6.25
N LEU A 37 2.95 11.36 -6.91
CA LEU A 37 3.97 10.52 -6.30
C LEU A 37 5.34 11.13 -6.61
N ASN A 38 6.12 11.49 -5.58
CA ASN A 38 7.54 11.77 -5.79
C ASN A 38 8.31 10.44 -5.75
N CYS A 39 9.03 10.12 -6.81
CA CYS A 39 9.83 8.90 -6.95
C CYS A 39 11.13 9.25 -7.66
N GLN A 40 12.28 8.90 -7.06
CA GLN A 40 13.61 9.17 -7.62
C GLN A 40 13.86 10.65 -7.97
N GLY A 41 13.20 11.59 -7.26
CA GLY A 41 13.23 13.02 -7.52
C GLY A 41 12.11 13.53 -8.43
N SER A 42 11.60 12.69 -9.34
CA SER A 42 10.52 13.02 -10.28
C SER A 42 9.14 13.02 -9.62
N ASP A 43 8.31 14.01 -9.98
CA ASP A 43 6.91 14.10 -9.58
C ASP A 43 6.00 13.48 -10.65
N ILE A 44 5.49 12.27 -10.40
CA ILE A 44 4.57 11.56 -11.31
C ILE A 44 3.14 11.80 -10.86
N LEU A 45 2.28 12.35 -11.73
CA LEU A 45 0.85 12.45 -11.47
C LEU A 45 0.16 11.09 -11.72
N VAL A 46 -0.49 10.56 -10.68
CA VAL A 46 -1.16 9.25 -10.72
C VAL A 46 -2.63 9.39 -10.34
N GLY A 47 -3.51 8.83 -11.18
CA GLY A 47 -4.92 8.60 -10.86
C GLY A 47 -5.10 7.27 -10.17
N ARG A 48 -5.95 7.24 -9.14
CA ARG A 48 -6.40 6.00 -8.48
C ARG A 48 -7.92 5.94 -8.40
N LEU A 49 -8.50 4.87 -8.94
CA LEU A 49 -9.91 4.53 -8.74
C LEU A 49 -10.00 3.46 -7.65
N LYS A 50 -10.89 3.63 -6.68
CA LYS A 50 -11.14 2.63 -5.62
C LYS A 50 -12.19 1.62 -6.09
N VAL A 51 -11.83 0.34 -6.07
CA VAL A 51 -12.74 -0.79 -6.33
C VAL A 51 -12.93 -1.54 -5.01
N ASP A 52 -14.16 -1.80 -4.60
CA ASP A 52 -14.42 -2.58 -3.39
C ASP A 52 -14.21 -4.09 -3.65
N THR A 53 -13.67 -4.81 -2.68
CA THR A 53 -13.29 -6.23 -2.82
C THR A 53 -13.72 -7.05 -1.60
N PRO A 54 -14.01 -8.36 -1.74
CA PRO A 54 -14.36 -9.25 -0.61
C PRO A 54 -13.15 -9.66 0.25
N THR A 55 -12.07 -8.88 0.27
CA THR A 55 -10.85 -9.17 1.06
C THR A 55 -10.94 -8.58 2.47
N PRO A 56 -10.05 -8.96 3.40
CA PRO A 56 -9.89 -8.27 4.69
C PRO A 56 -9.52 -6.78 4.56
N SER A 57 -9.01 -6.32 3.42
CA SER A 57 -8.78 -4.90 3.13
C SER A 57 -10.08 -4.18 2.70
N GLY A 58 -11.07 -4.91 2.22
CA GLY A 58 -12.35 -4.39 1.71
C GLY A 58 -12.26 -3.65 0.37
N HIS A 59 -11.06 -3.38 -0.15
CA HIS A 59 -10.87 -2.63 -1.39
C HIS A 59 -9.52 -2.89 -2.06
N ALA A 60 -9.43 -2.50 -3.33
CA ALA A 60 -8.22 -2.36 -4.14
C ALA A 60 -8.23 -0.96 -4.80
N PHE A 61 -7.10 -0.58 -5.41
CA PHE A 61 -6.99 0.62 -6.23
C PHE A 61 -6.48 0.25 -7.60
N ILE A 62 -7.17 0.68 -8.67
CA ILE A 62 -6.63 0.63 -10.04
C ILE A 62 -5.84 1.93 -10.26
N LEU A 63 -4.58 1.80 -10.71
CA LEU A 63 -3.66 2.93 -10.88
C LEU A 63 -3.39 3.24 -12.35
N ARG A 64 -3.36 4.54 -12.69
CA ARG A 64 -2.94 5.07 -13.99
C ARG A 64 -1.97 6.24 -13.81
N ARG A 65 -0.88 6.27 -14.58
CA ARG A 65 0.09 7.37 -14.60
C ARG A 65 -0.23 8.33 -15.76
N PHE A 66 -0.10 9.63 -15.53
CA PHE A 66 -0.54 10.67 -16.49
C PHE A 66 0.57 11.27 -17.36
N ASP A 67 1.81 10.87 -17.14
CA ASP A 67 2.97 11.17 -17.98
C ASP A 67 3.00 10.30 -19.24
N THR A 68 2.86 8.98 -19.10
CA THR A 68 2.77 8.02 -20.22
C THR A 68 1.34 7.60 -20.55
N GLY A 69 0.37 7.96 -19.71
CA GLY A 69 -1.03 7.54 -19.81
C GLY A 69 -1.31 6.09 -19.38
N ALA A 70 -0.28 5.29 -19.11
CA ALA A 70 -0.35 3.84 -18.90
C ALA A 70 -1.08 3.43 -17.61
N VAL A 71 -1.67 2.23 -17.61
CA VAL A 71 -2.45 1.64 -16.51
C VAL A 71 -1.70 0.45 -15.90
N SER A 72 -1.73 0.29 -14.58
CA SER A 72 -1.00 -0.77 -13.89
C SER A 72 -1.76 -2.10 -13.93
N LEU A 73 -1.27 -3.03 -14.76
CA LEU A 73 -1.81 -4.38 -14.98
C LEU A 73 -1.98 -5.18 -13.69
N THR A 74 -0.97 -5.17 -12.81
CA THR A 74 -1.02 -5.91 -11.54
C THR A 74 -2.12 -5.38 -10.62
N THR A 75 -2.39 -4.06 -10.65
CA THR A 75 -3.50 -3.49 -9.88
C THR A 75 -4.87 -3.79 -10.47
N MET A 76 -4.99 -3.86 -11.80
CA MET A 76 -6.20 -4.35 -12.47
C MET A 76 -6.48 -5.80 -12.11
N PHE A 77 -5.47 -6.67 -12.20
CA PHE A 77 -5.58 -8.10 -11.87
C PHE A 77 -6.03 -8.30 -10.42
N ARG A 78 -5.45 -7.57 -9.46
CA ARG A 78 -5.84 -7.64 -8.03
C ARG A 78 -7.22 -7.06 -7.74
N ALA A 79 -7.71 -6.11 -8.54
CA ALA A 79 -9.08 -5.59 -8.42
C ALA A 79 -10.11 -6.57 -9.00
N ALA A 80 -9.76 -7.28 -10.08
CA ALA A 80 -10.58 -8.29 -10.75
C ALA A 80 -10.62 -9.64 -10.02
N PHE A 81 -9.46 -10.12 -9.55
CA PHE A 81 -9.29 -11.45 -8.95
C PHE A 81 -8.67 -11.37 -7.54
N PRO A 82 -9.31 -10.65 -6.59
CA PRO A 82 -8.70 -10.25 -5.31
C PRO A 82 -8.34 -11.39 -4.35
N ASN A 83 -8.79 -12.62 -4.63
CA ASN A 83 -8.46 -13.82 -3.85
C ASN A 83 -7.59 -14.82 -4.65
N ALA A 84 -7.09 -14.46 -5.84
CA ALA A 84 -6.26 -15.34 -6.66
C ALA A 84 -4.82 -15.48 -6.10
N PRO A 85 -4.13 -16.60 -6.37
CA PRO A 85 -2.75 -16.79 -5.95
C PRO A 85 -1.78 -15.95 -6.80
N ASP A 86 -0.67 -15.51 -6.20
CA ASP A 86 0.41 -14.76 -6.86
C ASP A 86 0.96 -15.43 -8.13
N ASP A 87 0.90 -16.76 -8.21
CA ASP A 87 1.28 -17.54 -9.40
C ASP A 87 0.37 -17.24 -10.61
N ALA A 88 -0.93 -17.04 -10.40
CA ALA A 88 -1.84 -16.66 -11.47
C ALA A 88 -1.58 -15.22 -11.95
N GLU A 89 -1.23 -14.29 -11.03
CA GLU A 89 -0.80 -12.94 -11.40
C GLU A 89 0.51 -12.99 -12.21
N LYS A 90 1.50 -13.79 -11.77
CA LYS A 90 2.78 -13.96 -12.47
C LYS A 90 2.59 -14.52 -13.89
N ARG A 91 1.75 -15.54 -14.07
CA ARG A 91 1.49 -16.14 -15.39
C ARG A 91 0.77 -15.19 -16.34
N GLU A 92 -0.24 -14.46 -15.86
CA GLU A 92 -0.92 -13.44 -16.68
C GLU A 92 0.01 -12.26 -17.01
N VAL A 93 0.80 -11.78 -16.04
CA VAL A 93 1.81 -10.74 -16.24
C VAL A 93 2.88 -11.17 -17.25
N GLN A 94 3.31 -12.43 -17.23
CA GLN A 94 4.28 -12.94 -18.19
C GLN A 94 3.69 -13.02 -19.60
N TRP A 95 2.51 -13.63 -19.74
CA TRP A 95 1.79 -13.68 -21.02
C TRP A 95 1.56 -12.29 -21.63
N VAL A 96 1.23 -11.27 -20.84
CA VAL A 96 1.08 -9.89 -21.35
C VAL A 96 2.40 -9.30 -21.86
N LYS A 97 3.56 -9.55 -21.21
CA LYS A 97 4.87 -9.12 -21.75
C LYS A 97 5.21 -9.81 -23.06
N ASP A 98 4.84 -11.08 -23.19
CA ASP A 98 5.16 -11.90 -24.36
C ASP A 98 4.23 -11.61 -25.56
N THR A 99 3.09 -10.95 -25.31
CA THR A 99 2.03 -10.73 -26.31
C THR A 99 1.87 -9.27 -26.73
N TYR A 100 2.17 -8.30 -25.86
CA TYR A 100 1.97 -6.87 -26.12
C TYR A 100 3.27 -6.08 -25.95
N ASP A 101 3.45 -5.05 -26.77
CA ASP A 101 4.56 -4.09 -26.61
C ASP A 101 4.37 -3.28 -25.32
N LEU A 102 5.36 -3.37 -24.42
CA LEU A 102 5.40 -2.64 -23.15
C LEU A 102 6.43 -1.50 -23.12
N THR A 103 7.09 -1.21 -24.25
CA THR A 103 8.01 -0.06 -24.36
C THR A 103 7.27 1.26 -24.12
N GLY A 104 7.95 2.24 -23.52
CA GLY A 104 7.37 3.55 -23.14
C GLY A 104 6.32 3.53 -22.02
N ASN A 105 5.64 2.41 -21.74
CA ASN A 105 4.57 2.35 -20.73
C ASN A 105 5.09 2.54 -19.29
N ASN A 106 6.30 2.07 -19.00
CA ASN A 106 6.98 2.23 -17.70
C ASN A 106 8.47 2.56 -17.90
N GLY A 107 9.06 3.21 -16.91
CA GLY A 107 10.48 3.51 -16.87
C GLY A 107 11.35 2.26 -16.93
N SER A 108 12.47 2.35 -17.65
CA SER A 108 13.41 1.26 -17.91
C SER A 108 14.83 1.70 -17.55
N SER A 109 15.72 0.78 -17.20
CA SER A 109 17.14 1.11 -16.96
C SER A 109 17.83 1.70 -18.19
N LYS A 110 17.24 1.54 -19.39
CA LYS A 110 17.71 2.15 -20.66
C LYS A 110 17.09 3.52 -20.97
N ASP A 111 16.05 3.93 -20.24
CA ASP A 111 15.35 5.20 -20.45
C ASP A 111 15.10 5.89 -19.11
N ALA A 112 16.01 6.80 -18.77
CA ALA A 112 15.95 7.61 -17.56
C ALA A 112 14.95 8.77 -17.63
N SER A 113 14.32 9.03 -18.78
CA SER A 113 13.34 10.13 -18.91
C SER A 113 12.01 9.79 -18.24
N ILE A 114 11.65 8.50 -18.22
CA ILE A 114 10.44 7.99 -17.58
C ILE A 114 10.84 7.29 -16.28
N THR A 115 10.40 7.80 -15.14
CA THR A 115 10.68 7.14 -13.84
C THR A 115 9.92 5.82 -13.72
N ARG A 116 10.62 4.77 -13.25
CA ARG A 116 10.08 3.41 -13.12
C ARG A 116 9.17 3.28 -11.89
N LEU A 117 7.92 2.88 -12.10
CA LEU A 117 7.00 2.49 -11.04
C LEU A 117 6.98 0.96 -10.86
N ALA A 118 6.58 0.50 -9.68
CA ALA A 118 6.47 -0.93 -9.37
C ALA A 118 5.36 -1.62 -10.18
N GLY A 119 5.49 -2.94 -10.39
CA GLY A 119 4.57 -3.74 -11.18
C GLY A 119 4.68 -3.54 -12.69
N THR A 120 3.78 -4.20 -13.43
CA THR A 120 3.69 -4.11 -14.89
C THR A 120 2.67 -3.05 -15.28
N TRP A 121 2.98 -2.27 -16.32
CA TRP A 121 2.12 -1.20 -16.82
C TRP A 121 1.89 -1.40 -18.32
N VAL A 122 0.65 -1.19 -18.76
CA VAL A 122 0.18 -1.42 -20.14
C VAL A 122 -0.38 -0.13 -20.72
N SER A 123 -0.39 -0.04 -22.05
CA SER A 123 -0.98 1.08 -22.79
C SER A 123 -2.48 1.22 -22.50
N PRO A 124 -3.11 2.39 -22.72
CA PRO A 124 -4.55 2.56 -22.52
C PRO A 124 -5.41 1.61 -23.37
N THR A 125 -4.98 1.27 -24.59
CA THR A 125 -5.70 0.36 -25.49
C THR A 125 -5.66 -1.08 -24.98
N THR A 126 -4.48 -1.58 -24.63
CA THR A 126 -4.31 -2.90 -23.99
C THR A 126 -5.01 -2.97 -22.63
N ALA A 127 -5.04 -1.88 -21.87
CA ALA A 127 -5.78 -1.81 -20.62
C ALA A 127 -7.30 -2.01 -20.81
N LEU A 128 -7.89 -1.45 -21.87
CA LEU A 128 -9.31 -1.63 -22.19
C LEU A 128 -9.62 -3.07 -22.63
N GLU A 129 -8.80 -3.65 -23.50
CA GLU A 129 -8.92 -5.04 -23.97
C GLU A 129 -8.85 -6.04 -22.79
N LEU A 130 -7.83 -5.93 -21.96
CA LEU A 130 -7.68 -6.74 -20.75
C LEU A 130 -8.80 -6.43 -19.74
N GLY A 131 -9.25 -5.17 -19.66
CA GLY A 131 -10.38 -4.72 -18.85
C GLY A 131 -11.67 -5.48 -19.18
N THR A 132 -12.01 -5.63 -20.45
CA THR A 132 -13.16 -6.44 -20.90
C THR A 132 -13.00 -7.90 -20.47
N ALA A 133 -11.81 -8.49 -20.62
CA ALA A 133 -11.53 -9.87 -20.20
C ALA A 133 -11.56 -10.07 -18.67
N TYR A 134 -11.41 -9.00 -17.88
CA TYR A 134 -11.42 -9.00 -16.42
C TYR A 134 -12.78 -8.58 -15.81
N SER A 135 -13.84 -8.48 -16.60
CA SER A 135 -15.14 -7.90 -16.19
C SER A 135 -15.06 -6.43 -15.72
N LEU A 136 -13.96 -5.73 -15.99
CA LEU A 136 -13.65 -4.36 -15.53
C LEU A 136 -13.89 -3.27 -16.58
N GLY A 137 -14.40 -3.60 -17.79
CA GLY A 137 -14.48 -2.71 -18.96
C GLY A 137 -14.85 -1.25 -18.66
N ASP A 138 -16.05 -1.00 -18.13
CA ASP A 138 -16.54 0.36 -17.80
C ASP A 138 -15.67 1.08 -16.77
N VAL A 139 -15.10 0.32 -15.81
CA VAL A 139 -14.22 0.83 -14.77
C VAL A 139 -12.88 1.29 -15.36
N ILE A 140 -12.33 0.54 -16.32
CA ILE A 140 -11.10 0.95 -17.02
C ILE A 140 -11.40 2.11 -17.97
N GLN A 141 -12.54 2.12 -18.67
CA GLN A 141 -12.96 3.24 -19.51
C GLN A 141 -12.99 4.54 -18.69
N SER A 142 -13.61 4.53 -17.50
CA SER A 142 -13.59 5.68 -16.59
C SER A 142 -12.18 6.09 -16.11
N VAL A 143 -11.24 5.15 -16.00
CA VAL A 143 -9.83 5.44 -15.64
C VAL A 143 -9.04 6.01 -16.83
N VAL A 144 -9.36 5.60 -18.06
CA VAL A 144 -8.74 6.04 -19.32
C VAL A 144 -9.28 7.39 -19.79
N ASP A 145 -10.56 7.67 -19.60
CA ASP A 145 -11.19 8.96 -19.94
C ASP A 145 -10.96 10.04 -18.89
N ALA A 146 -10.62 9.67 -17.65
CA ALA A 146 -10.29 10.62 -16.59
C ALA A 146 -9.16 11.57 -17.02
N ARG A 147 -9.43 12.87 -16.99
CA ARG A 147 -8.45 13.94 -17.25
C ARG A 147 -8.21 14.74 -15.96
N PRO A 148 -6.96 14.89 -15.50
CA PRO A 148 -6.65 15.86 -14.45
C PRO A 148 -6.84 17.29 -14.99
N ASP A 149 -7.35 18.16 -14.13
CA ASP A 149 -7.34 19.61 -14.31
C ASP A 149 -5.88 20.12 -14.17
N PRO A 150 -5.30 20.78 -15.20
CA PRO A 150 -3.95 21.34 -15.12
C PRO A 150 -3.76 22.43 -14.06
N ALA A 151 -4.84 23.09 -13.62
CA ALA A 151 -4.80 24.15 -12.62
C ALA A 151 -4.97 23.64 -11.17
N ALA A 152 -5.37 22.38 -10.98
CA ALA A 152 -5.66 21.84 -9.65
C ALA A 152 -4.39 21.43 -8.88
N ASN A 153 -4.27 21.91 -7.64
CA ASN A 153 -3.12 21.60 -6.78
C ASN A 153 -3.29 20.23 -6.11
N TYR A 154 -2.65 19.20 -6.66
CA TYR A 154 -2.81 17.82 -6.21
C TYR A 154 -2.00 17.46 -4.96
N ARG A 155 -2.60 16.62 -4.09
CA ARG A 155 -1.93 16.09 -2.90
C ARG A 155 -0.70 15.27 -3.29
N ARG A 156 0.45 15.63 -2.73
CA ARG A 156 1.74 14.91 -2.86
C ARG A 156 1.86 13.81 -1.79
N SER A 157 2.40 12.64 -2.14
CA SER A 157 2.96 11.72 -1.14
C SER A 157 4.43 12.05 -0.87
N GLY A 158 4.82 12.02 0.42
CA GLY A 158 6.19 12.31 0.85
C GLY A 158 6.26 13.27 2.04
N LYS A 159 5.17 13.98 2.35
CA LYS A 159 5.00 14.73 3.60
C LYS A 159 3.66 14.40 4.22
N ALA A 160 3.65 14.16 5.54
CA ALA A 160 2.43 14.32 6.30
C ALA A 160 1.99 15.79 6.14
N ALA A 161 0.72 16.02 5.81
CA ALA A 161 0.21 17.39 5.82
C ALA A 161 0.35 17.92 7.25
N PRO A 162 0.86 19.14 7.46
CA PRO A 162 0.73 19.78 8.77
C PRO A 162 -0.76 19.83 9.11
N LYS A 163 -1.12 19.43 10.33
CA LYS A 163 -2.47 19.67 10.84
C LYS A 163 -2.71 21.17 10.85
N ASP A 164 -3.93 21.59 10.52
CA ASP A 164 -4.28 23.00 10.39
C ASP A 164 -3.92 23.77 11.68
N PRO A 165 -3.33 24.98 11.57
CA PRO A 165 -3.12 25.82 12.74
C PRO A 165 -4.49 26.23 13.30
N VAL A 166 -4.75 25.86 14.55
CA VAL A 166 -5.96 26.28 15.28
C VAL A 166 -6.02 27.81 15.29
N ALA A 167 -7.18 28.34 14.90
CA ALA A 167 -7.37 29.79 14.77
C ALA A 167 -7.18 30.52 16.11
N THR A 168 -6.30 31.52 16.11
CA THR A 168 -6.19 32.53 17.17
C THR A 168 -6.70 33.89 16.64
N PRO A 169 -7.45 34.66 17.46
CA PRO A 169 -8.01 35.95 17.03
C PRO A 169 -6.95 37.07 17.00
N PRO A 170 -7.19 38.15 16.24
CA PRO A 170 -6.23 39.26 16.13
C PRO A 170 -6.28 40.19 17.35
N THR A 171 -5.12 40.41 17.95
CA THR A 171 -4.86 41.52 18.90
C THR A 171 -3.90 42.51 18.24
N ALA A 172 -4.23 43.80 18.26
CA ALA A 172 -3.46 44.83 17.56
C ALA A 172 -2.50 45.58 18.50
N SER A 173 -1.30 45.88 18.00
CA SER A 173 -0.39 46.89 18.56
C SER A 173 0.51 47.47 17.45
N GLN A 174 0.53 48.80 17.34
CA GLN A 174 1.54 49.57 16.56
C GLN A 174 2.71 49.95 17.50
N PRO A 175 3.83 50.56 17.02
CA PRO A 175 3.82 52.01 16.75
C PRO A 175 4.77 52.56 15.63
N ALA A 176 4.36 53.69 15.02
CA ALA A 176 5.21 54.79 14.49
C ALA A 176 6.16 54.51 13.26
N SER A 177 6.56 55.46 12.39
CA SER A 177 6.38 56.93 12.31
C SER A 177 6.51 57.48 10.84
N ARG A 178 6.28 58.80 10.65
CA ARG A 178 6.39 59.65 9.41
C ARG A 178 5.35 59.37 8.29
N ALA A 179 4.42 60.28 7.91
CA ALA A 179 4.48 61.70 7.43
C ALA A 179 4.68 61.80 5.89
N LEU A 180 4.03 62.69 5.09
CA LEU A 180 3.10 63.82 5.35
C LEU A 180 2.11 64.02 4.12
N PRO A 181 1.38 65.14 3.80
CA PRO A 181 -0.08 65.08 3.57
C PRO A 181 -0.63 65.58 2.20
N THR A 182 -1.95 65.43 1.99
CA THR A 182 -2.89 66.46 1.44
C THR A 182 -4.38 66.03 1.65
N PRO A 183 -5.41 66.92 1.66
CA PRO A 183 -6.61 66.68 2.49
C PRO A 183 -8.02 66.85 1.84
N SER A 184 -9.05 66.47 2.63
CA SER A 184 -10.41 67.09 2.72
C SER A 184 -11.52 66.75 1.68
N PRO A 185 -12.83 66.89 2.04
CA PRO A 185 -13.45 66.66 3.37
C PRO A 185 -14.94 66.11 3.39
N THR A 186 -15.41 65.78 4.60
CA THR A 186 -16.81 65.89 5.15
C THR A 186 -18.03 65.28 4.41
N HIS A 187 -18.65 64.23 5.01
CA HIS A 187 -19.94 64.38 5.73
C HIS A 187 -20.21 63.23 6.73
N ALA A 188 -21.27 63.35 7.52
CA ALA A 188 -21.38 62.76 8.87
C ALA A 188 -22.32 61.54 9.04
N LEU A 189 -22.24 60.97 10.25
CA LEU A 189 -23.08 59.99 10.95
C LEU A 189 -24.61 60.31 10.91
N PRO A 190 -25.54 59.38 11.30
CA PRO A 190 -25.34 58.24 12.21
C PRO A 190 -26.00 56.87 11.87
N ASN A 191 -25.63 55.86 12.67
CA ASN A 191 -26.24 54.52 12.77
C ASN A 191 -27.45 54.56 13.73
N PRO A 192 -28.55 53.80 13.49
CA PRO A 192 -28.93 52.80 14.51
C PRO A 192 -29.65 51.51 14.05
N ALA A 193 -29.21 50.38 14.61
CA ALA A 193 -30.00 49.29 15.24
C ALA A 193 -31.26 48.63 14.60
N LYS A 194 -31.15 47.28 14.45
CA LYS A 194 -32.16 46.22 14.71
C LYS A 194 -33.67 46.44 14.38
N ARG A 195 -34.14 45.75 13.33
CA ARG A 195 -35.44 45.00 13.19
C ARG A 195 -35.34 44.17 11.90
N ARG A 196 -35.91 42.97 11.70
CA ARG A 196 -37.11 42.23 12.18
C ARG A 196 -38.46 42.81 11.75
N LYS A 197 -38.97 42.28 10.63
CA LYS A 197 -40.34 41.76 10.32
C LYS A 197 -40.26 41.06 8.93
N GLU A 198 -41.00 40.02 8.55
CA GLU A 198 -42.48 39.81 8.52
C GLU A 198 -43.15 40.82 7.55
N SER A 199 -44.03 40.52 6.58
CA SER A 199 -44.57 39.26 6.01
C SER A 199 -45.46 39.56 4.76
N SER A 200 -45.74 38.55 3.92
CA SER A 200 -46.90 38.29 3.00
C SER A 200 -48.00 39.36 2.73
N PRO A 201 -48.67 39.36 1.55
CA PRO A 201 -49.80 38.42 1.37
C PRO A 201 -50.07 37.83 -0.04
N ALA A 202 -50.98 36.85 -0.08
CA ALA A 202 -51.66 36.21 -1.23
C ALA A 202 -53.18 36.10 -0.84
N PRO A 203 -54.03 35.11 -1.20
CA PRO A 203 -54.04 34.11 -2.29
C PRO A 203 -55.16 34.52 -3.29
N PRO A 204 -56.26 33.78 -3.67
CA PRO A 204 -56.71 32.37 -3.54
C PRO A 204 -56.39 31.57 -4.84
N ALA A 205 -56.82 30.33 -5.16
CA ALA A 205 -57.62 29.25 -4.51
C ALA A 205 -56.91 27.89 -4.86
N THR A 206 -57.44 26.65 -4.85
CA THR A 206 -58.73 25.97 -4.53
C THR A 206 -58.40 24.48 -4.18
N PRO A 207 -59.28 23.67 -3.54
CA PRO A 207 -58.83 22.42 -2.88
C PRO A 207 -59.45 21.09 -3.37
N VAL A 208 -58.81 19.95 -3.02
CA VAL A 208 -59.48 18.67 -2.68
C VAL A 208 -58.67 17.81 -1.66
N THR A 209 -59.36 17.46 -0.57
CA THR A 209 -59.33 16.28 0.34
C THR A 209 -58.08 15.37 0.56
N PRO A 210 -57.73 14.99 1.82
CA PRO A 210 -56.67 14.03 2.18
C PRO A 210 -57.16 12.63 2.64
N LEU A 211 -56.21 11.68 2.88
CA LEU A 211 -56.44 10.36 3.51
C LEU A 211 -55.42 10.07 4.65
N PRO A 212 -55.73 9.21 5.65
CA PRO A 212 -54.99 9.09 6.91
C PRO A 212 -53.89 7.99 6.96
N PRO A 213 -52.94 8.06 7.93
CA PRO A 213 -51.81 7.13 8.04
C PRO A 213 -52.13 5.80 8.75
N ARG A 214 -51.38 4.72 8.44
CA ARG A 214 -51.59 3.37 8.99
C ARG A 214 -50.37 2.85 9.77
N ARG A 215 -50.58 2.37 11.01
CA ARG A 215 -49.56 1.91 11.97
C ARG A 215 -49.88 0.50 12.48
N SER A 216 -49.29 -0.56 11.92
CA SER A 216 -49.47 -1.97 12.32
C SER A 216 -48.50 -2.89 11.54
N THR A 217 -47.87 -3.98 12.03
CA THR A 217 -47.61 -4.48 13.41
C THR A 217 -46.35 -5.38 13.45
N ARG A 218 -45.89 -5.73 14.66
CA ARG A 218 -44.86 -6.74 15.01
C ARG A 218 -45.33 -8.18 14.80
N THR A 219 -44.53 -9.03 14.14
CA THR A 219 -44.59 -10.52 14.24
C THR A 219 -43.19 -11.13 14.37
N LYS A 220 -43.10 -12.44 14.68
CA LYS A 220 -41.86 -13.19 14.98
C LYS A 220 -41.86 -14.53 14.24
N SER A 221 -40.69 -14.94 13.70
CA SER A 221 -40.28 -16.35 13.52
C SER A 221 -41.12 -17.17 12.50
N PRO A 222 -40.77 -18.43 12.12
CA PRO A 222 -39.66 -19.27 12.61
C PRO A 222 -38.72 -19.88 11.55
N ASN A 223 -37.71 -20.58 12.09
CA ASN A 223 -36.61 -21.28 11.41
C ASN A 223 -37.03 -22.60 10.72
N PRO A 224 -36.59 -22.89 9.48
CA PRO A 224 -36.68 -24.23 8.88
C PRO A 224 -35.58 -25.17 9.41
N LYS A 225 -35.94 -26.43 9.70
CA LYS A 225 -34.97 -27.49 10.04
C LYS A 225 -34.57 -28.25 8.77
N SER A 226 -33.31 -28.69 8.68
CA SER A 226 -32.87 -29.74 7.77
C SER A 226 -31.96 -30.72 8.52
N ALA A 227 -32.06 -32.01 8.16
CA ALA A 227 -31.46 -33.13 8.89
C ALA A 227 -30.13 -33.62 8.23
N PRO A 228 -29.31 -34.44 8.92
CA PRO A 228 -27.92 -34.70 8.52
C PRO A 228 -27.69 -36.03 7.75
N MET A 229 -26.44 -36.16 7.26
CA MET A 229 -25.77 -37.40 6.79
C MET A 229 -26.16 -37.93 5.38
N PRO A 230 -25.33 -38.81 4.75
CA PRO A 230 -24.03 -39.36 5.18
C PRO A 230 -22.84 -39.06 4.25
N SER A 231 -21.64 -39.47 4.67
CA SER A 231 -20.40 -39.42 3.88
C SER A 231 -20.22 -40.63 2.96
N LEU A 232 -19.38 -40.51 1.93
CA LEU A 232 -18.81 -41.66 1.21
C LEU A 232 -17.33 -41.46 0.83
N THR A 233 -16.63 -42.59 0.80
CA THR A 233 -15.34 -42.87 0.12
C THR A 233 -14.14 -41.95 0.38
N SER A 234 -13.26 -42.39 1.28
CA SER A 234 -11.84 -42.04 1.30
C SER A 234 -11.05 -42.81 0.23
N VAL A 235 -10.04 -42.18 -0.38
CA VAL A 235 -9.14 -42.81 -1.37
C VAL A 235 -7.69 -42.32 -1.13
N VAL A 236 -6.70 -43.11 -1.57
CA VAL A 236 -5.25 -42.86 -1.57
C VAL A 236 -4.56 -42.83 -0.19
N LYS A 237 -3.89 -43.95 0.15
CA LYS A 237 -2.65 -43.97 0.95
C LYS A 237 -1.73 -45.09 0.45
N SER A 238 -0.74 -44.74 -0.37
CA SER A 238 0.27 -45.69 -0.89
C SER A 238 1.59 -44.98 -1.24
N ALA A 239 2.54 -44.97 -0.31
CA ALA A 239 3.95 -44.70 -0.57
C ALA A 239 4.78 -45.36 0.55
N LYS A 240 5.57 -46.38 0.22
CA LYS A 240 6.35 -47.16 1.20
C LYS A 240 7.83 -46.76 1.11
N LYS A 241 8.39 -46.33 2.25
CA LYS A 241 9.81 -45.96 2.42
C LYS A 241 10.75 -47.14 2.14
N VAL A 242 11.65 -46.99 1.16
CA VAL A 242 12.93 -47.72 1.06
C VAL A 242 13.98 -46.77 0.50
N ALA A 243 15.22 -46.85 1.01
CA ALA A 243 16.40 -46.26 0.41
C ALA A 243 17.55 -47.27 0.54
N ARG A 244 18.36 -47.45 -0.52
CA ARG A 244 19.71 -48.04 -0.44
C ARG A 244 20.56 -47.57 -1.63
N ARG A 245 21.87 -47.77 -1.51
CA ARG A 245 23.01 -47.22 -2.27
C ARG A 245 23.88 -48.38 -2.83
N GLU A 246 24.87 -48.04 -3.66
CA GLU A 246 25.96 -48.88 -4.22
C GLU A 246 25.64 -49.80 -5.42
N GLU A 247 25.88 -49.27 -6.63
CA GLU A 247 27.08 -49.53 -7.46
C GLU A 247 27.68 -50.97 -7.51
N VAL A 248 27.82 -51.53 -8.73
CA VAL A 248 29.03 -52.22 -9.25
C VAL A 248 28.83 -52.76 -10.69
N VAL A 249 29.73 -52.34 -11.60
CA VAL A 249 30.27 -52.99 -12.83
C VAL A 249 29.35 -53.54 -13.97
N THR A 250 29.67 -53.02 -15.17
CA THR A 250 29.44 -53.34 -16.60
C THR A 250 29.66 -54.80 -17.08
N PRO A 251 29.53 -55.17 -18.40
CA PRO A 251 29.10 -54.42 -19.61
C PRO A 251 27.98 -55.12 -20.46
N GLY A 252 27.46 -54.50 -21.56
CA GLY A 252 26.37 -55.14 -22.34
C GLY A 252 25.89 -54.66 -23.74
N GLY A 253 26.56 -53.78 -24.49
CA GLY A 253 26.32 -53.62 -25.96
C GLY A 253 25.11 -52.78 -26.46
N SER A 254 25.16 -52.43 -27.77
CA SER A 254 24.30 -51.48 -28.53
C SER A 254 24.29 -50.03 -27.99
N ASP A 255 24.84 -48.98 -28.63
CA ASP A 255 25.04 -48.58 -30.04
C ASP A 255 23.90 -47.71 -30.63
N GLU A 256 24.31 -46.68 -31.40
CA GLU A 256 23.54 -45.60 -32.07
C GLU A 256 22.43 -44.84 -31.29
N THR A 257 22.80 -43.74 -30.63
CA THR A 257 22.39 -42.37 -31.04
C THR A 257 23.33 -41.33 -30.44
N ALA A 258 23.90 -40.43 -31.26
CA ALA A 258 24.72 -39.31 -30.79
C ALA A 258 24.16 -37.98 -31.31
N VAL A 259 23.72 -37.10 -30.40
CA VAL A 259 23.32 -35.70 -30.66
C VAL A 259 23.66 -34.84 -29.44
N ASP A 260 24.51 -33.83 -29.66
CA ASP A 260 24.80 -32.62 -28.87
C ASP A 260 24.66 -32.61 -27.34
N GLU A 261 25.81 -32.50 -26.64
CA GLU A 261 25.94 -32.10 -25.22
C GLU A 261 26.72 -30.76 -25.08
N GLU A 262 26.56 -29.82 -26.03
CA GLU A 262 27.24 -28.50 -26.00
C GLU A 262 26.32 -27.32 -25.57
N GLY A 263 25.08 -27.60 -25.13
CA GLY A 263 24.08 -26.56 -24.83
C GLY A 263 24.16 -25.94 -23.42
N ASP A 264 24.49 -26.72 -22.40
CA ASP A 264 24.20 -26.38 -20.98
C ASP A 264 25.33 -25.54 -20.32
N VAL A 265 26.56 -25.63 -20.84
CA VAL A 265 27.76 -25.01 -20.24
C VAL A 265 27.77 -23.47 -20.37
N VAL A 266 27.04 -22.92 -21.35
CA VAL A 266 27.10 -21.49 -21.69
C VAL A 266 26.25 -20.62 -20.75
N GLU A 267 25.12 -21.12 -20.24
CA GLU A 267 24.20 -20.31 -19.41
C GLU A 267 24.70 -20.15 -17.96
N GLU A 268 25.32 -21.18 -17.36
CA GLU A 268 25.91 -21.07 -16.02
C GLU A 268 27.08 -20.07 -16.00
N SER A 269 27.90 -20.03 -17.07
CA SER A 269 29.08 -19.16 -17.15
C SER A 269 28.76 -17.66 -17.23
N VAL A 270 27.58 -17.28 -17.73
CA VAL A 270 27.11 -15.88 -17.73
C VAL A 270 26.49 -15.51 -16.37
N GLY A 271 25.88 -16.48 -15.68
CA GLY A 271 25.33 -16.29 -14.33
C GLY A 271 26.40 -16.10 -13.26
N THR A 272 27.60 -16.68 -13.44
CA THR A 272 28.74 -16.49 -12.53
C THR A 272 29.40 -15.12 -12.70
N GLU A 273 29.66 -14.68 -13.94
CA GLU A 273 30.34 -13.39 -14.21
C GLU A 273 29.55 -12.19 -13.63
N LEU A 274 28.23 -12.17 -13.82
CA LEU A 274 27.36 -11.12 -13.26
C LEU A 274 27.43 -11.09 -11.72
N ARG A 275 27.55 -12.26 -11.09
CA ARG A 275 27.62 -12.41 -9.62
C ARG A 275 28.98 -11.98 -9.07
N GLU A 276 30.05 -12.12 -9.85
CA GLU A 276 31.38 -11.60 -9.47
C GLU A 276 31.44 -10.07 -9.56
N GLN A 277 30.75 -9.46 -10.54
CA GLN A 277 30.59 -8.00 -10.62
C GLN A 277 29.81 -7.44 -9.41
N ASP A 278 28.67 -8.03 -9.05
CA ASP A 278 27.90 -7.70 -7.83
C ASP A 278 28.76 -7.78 -6.55
N LEU A 279 29.64 -8.80 -6.47
CA LEU A 279 30.56 -8.99 -5.33
C LEU A 279 31.74 -8.00 -5.33
N ALA A 280 32.15 -7.49 -6.48
CA ALA A 280 33.15 -6.42 -6.58
C ALA A 280 32.56 -5.09 -6.12
N GLU A 281 31.40 -4.67 -6.66
CA GLU A 281 30.75 -3.41 -6.27
C GLU A 281 30.44 -3.34 -4.77
N GLN A 282 30.02 -4.46 -4.15
CA GLN A 282 29.81 -4.52 -2.70
C GLN A 282 31.11 -4.35 -1.90
N ARG A 283 32.25 -4.86 -2.39
CA ARG A 283 33.55 -4.70 -1.71
C ARG A 283 34.02 -3.25 -1.75
N ASP A 284 33.95 -2.61 -2.91
CA ASP A 284 34.31 -1.20 -3.10
C ASP A 284 33.42 -0.28 -2.24
N MET A 285 32.11 -0.58 -2.16
CA MET A 285 31.19 0.15 -1.28
C MET A 285 31.55 -0.01 0.21
N ILE A 286 31.93 -1.22 0.64
CA ILE A 286 32.38 -1.48 2.02
C ILE A 286 33.72 -0.77 2.30
N GLU A 287 34.66 -0.73 1.36
CA GLU A 287 35.92 0.00 1.51
C GLU A 287 35.68 1.52 1.58
N GLY A 288 34.84 2.07 0.70
CA GLY A 288 34.44 3.48 0.74
C GLY A 288 33.81 3.89 2.08
N LEU A 289 32.92 3.06 2.63
CA LEU A 289 32.30 3.28 3.95
C LEU A 289 33.31 3.16 5.11
N LYS A 290 34.28 2.24 5.03
CA LYS A 290 35.40 2.16 6.00
C LYS A 290 36.28 3.41 5.93
N ALA A 291 36.72 3.81 4.73
CA ALA A 291 37.54 5.00 4.53
C ALA A 291 36.82 6.29 4.97
N GLN A 292 35.49 6.36 4.82
CA GLN A 292 34.68 7.46 5.35
C GLN A 292 34.61 7.44 6.89
N ARG A 293 34.45 6.26 7.51
CA ARG A 293 34.48 6.08 8.97
C ARG A 293 35.83 6.49 9.57
N ASP A 294 36.92 6.07 8.97
CA ASP A 294 38.29 6.38 9.42
C ASP A 294 38.58 7.89 9.30
N LYS A 295 38.14 8.54 8.22
CA LYS A 295 38.21 10.00 8.07
C LYS A 295 37.41 10.72 9.16
N ALA A 296 36.20 10.25 9.47
CA ALA A 296 35.39 10.81 10.54
C ALA A 296 36.05 10.64 11.92
N GLN A 297 36.57 9.45 12.25
CA GLN A 297 37.24 9.18 13.53
C GLN A 297 38.53 9.99 13.70
N ARG A 298 39.33 10.16 12.63
CA ARG A 298 40.52 11.04 12.67
C ARG A 298 40.13 12.51 12.85
N GLY A 299 39.06 12.97 12.19
CA GLY A 299 38.53 14.33 12.38
C GLY A 299 38.11 14.62 13.81
N THR A 300 37.48 13.65 14.51
CA THR A 300 37.11 13.79 15.92
C THR A 300 38.30 13.76 16.89
N ALA A 301 39.48 13.29 16.48
CA ALA A 301 40.67 13.23 17.33
C ALA A 301 41.47 14.55 17.36
N THR A 302 41.37 15.37 16.31
CA THR A 302 42.22 16.57 16.15
C THR A 302 41.66 17.85 16.79
N ASP A 303 40.37 17.92 17.11
CA ASP A 303 39.73 19.15 17.64
C ASP A 303 39.59 19.15 19.19
N ALA A 304 40.12 18.10 19.85
CA ALA A 304 40.01 17.91 21.30
C ALA A 304 41.13 18.62 22.11
N SER A 305 42.17 19.15 21.48
CA SER A 305 43.36 19.71 22.18
C SER A 305 43.32 21.22 22.44
N ALA A 306 42.26 21.92 22.01
CA ALA A 306 42.26 23.38 21.87
C ALA A 306 41.37 24.15 22.89
N LYS A 307 41.21 23.68 24.14
CA LYS A 307 40.55 24.44 25.23
C LYS A 307 40.89 24.02 26.68
N LEU A 308 42.18 24.05 27.05
CA LEU A 308 42.55 24.11 28.47
C LEU A 308 42.11 25.46 29.08
N LYS A 309 41.14 25.47 30.01
CA LYS A 309 41.08 26.36 31.19
C LYS A 309 39.87 26.16 32.13
N ARG A 310 39.87 25.03 32.85
CA ARG A 310 39.95 24.99 34.33
C ARG A 310 40.05 23.54 34.79
N ALA A 311 40.96 23.27 35.72
CA ALA A 311 41.05 21.98 36.38
C ALA A 311 40.06 21.92 37.55
N ARG A 312 39.53 20.72 37.79
CA ARG A 312 39.29 20.21 39.14
C ARG A 312 39.34 18.68 39.07
N GLU A 313 40.22 18.09 39.87
CA GLU A 313 40.14 16.67 40.22
C GLU A 313 38.90 16.44 41.07
N ASP A 314 38.25 15.29 40.94
CA ASP A 314 37.70 14.52 42.06
C ASP A 314 37.34 13.10 41.54
N GLU A 315 37.48 12.10 42.42
CA GLU A 315 37.73 10.69 42.08
C GLU A 315 36.48 9.85 41.72
N ASP A 316 36.73 8.60 41.32
CA ASP A 316 35.75 7.55 41.01
C ASP A 316 34.58 7.48 42.01
N LYS A 317 33.37 7.84 41.55
CA LYS A 317 32.12 7.42 42.18
C LYS A 317 31.14 6.89 41.14
N GLN A 318 30.70 5.66 41.36
CA GLN A 318 29.65 5.03 40.58
C GLN A 318 28.36 5.85 40.75
N LEU A 319 27.77 6.28 39.63
CA LEU A 319 26.47 6.94 39.63
C LEU A 319 25.37 5.89 39.81
N GLU A 320 25.12 5.52 41.07
CA GLU A 320 23.92 4.76 41.44
C GLU A 320 22.68 5.55 41.01
N PHE A 321 21.97 5.02 40.01
CA PHE A 321 20.85 5.71 39.41
C PHE A 321 19.59 5.48 40.26
N GLU A 322 19.46 6.24 41.36
CA GLU A 322 18.31 6.18 42.26
C GLU A 322 17.02 6.55 41.49
N PHE A 323 16.35 5.52 40.95
CA PHE A 323 15.14 5.66 40.17
C PHE A 323 13.99 6.01 41.11
N LYS A 324 13.78 7.30 41.36
CA LYS A 324 12.54 7.77 41.98
C LYS A 324 11.38 7.41 41.07
N GLU A 325 10.68 6.34 41.45
CA GLU A 325 9.43 5.95 40.84
C GLU A 325 8.51 7.18 40.81
N PRO A 326 7.94 7.54 39.64
CA PRO A 326 7.03 8.68 39.55
C PRO A 326 5.77 8.36 40.34
N GLU A 327 5.69 8.93 41.55
CA GLU A 327 4.60 8.80 42.51
C GLU A 327 3.25 8.83 41.78
N VAL A 328 2.54 7.70 41.80
CA VAL A 328 1.33 7.48 40.99
C VAL A 328 0.16 8.21 41.64
N GLY A 329 0.17 9.53 41.52
CA GLY A 329 -0.93 10.40 41.93
C GLY A 329 -2.18 10.02 41.14
N GLU A 330 -3.12 9.34 41.83
CA GLU A 330 -4.38 8.87 41.26
C GLU A 330 -5.16 10.03 40.65
N ARG A 331 -5.04 10.19 39.32
CA ARG A 331 -5.94 11.05 38.56
C ARG A 331 -7.31 10.39 38.55
N VAL A 332 -8.14 10.75 39.53
CA VAL A 332 -9.50 10.26 39.73
C VAL A 332 -10.26 10.29 38.40
N ILE A 333 -10.37 9.12 37.78
CA ILE A 333 -11.12 8.96 36.53
C ILE A 333 -12.59 9.11 36.90
N ALA A 334 -13.20 10.22 36.50
CA ALA A 334 -14.64 10.45 36.63
C ALA A 334 -15.41 9.44 35.77
N THR A 335 -15.65 8.25 36.33
CA THR A 335 -16.25 7.11 35.62
C THR A 335 -17.71 7.41 35.29
N ASN A 336 -17.98 7.78 34.04
CA ASN A 336 -19.33 8.02 33.56
C ASN A 336 -20.10 6.69 33.50
N ARG A 337 -20.85 6.42 34.58
CA ARG A 337 -21.31 5.09 34.99
C ARG A 337 -22.53 4.58 34.19
N ARG A 338 -22.44 4.53 32.85
CA ARG A 338 -23.58 4.17 31.99
C ARG A 338 -23.32 3.37 30.70
N ILE A 339 -22.22 2.62 30.61
CA ILE A 339 -22.11 1.45 29.72
C ILE A 339 -21.61 0.25 30.54
N SER A 340 -22.25 -0.90 30.37
CA SER A 340 -21.85 -2.19 30.94
C SER A 340 -20.97 -2.96 29.93
N PRO A 341 -19.66 -3.16 30.17
CA PRO A 341 -18.81 -3.94 29.27
C PRO A 341 -19.07 -5.43 29.44
N SER A 342 -19.52 -6.11 28.38
CA SER A 342 -19.59 -7.57 28.35
C SER A 342 -18.18 -8.17 28.23
N GLN A 343 -17.67 -8.74 29.33
CA GLN A 343 -16.40 -9.47 29.35
C GLN A 343 -16.41 -10.63 28.34
N LYS A 344 -15.41 -10.69 27.43
CA LYS A 344 -14.89 -11.90 26.73
C LYS A 344 -13.87 -11.52 25.63
N SER A 345 -12.57 -11.45 25.95
CA SER A 345 -11.41 -11.73 25.05
C SER A 345 -10.07 -11.14 25.55
N PHE A 346 -9.55 -11.60 26.70
CA PHE A 346 -8.23 -11.16 27.23
C PHE A 346 -7.37 -12.33 27.74
N VAL A 347 -7.40 -13.46 27.04
CA VAL A 347 -6.78 -14.75 27.49
C VAL A 347 -5.70 -15.29 26.54
N TRP A 348 -5.63 -14.81 25.29
CA TRP A 348 -4.71 -15.35 24.28
C TRP A 348 -3.25 -14.86 24.39
N GLY A 349 -2.97 -13.83 25.20
CA GLY A 349 -1.65 -13.19 25.26
C GLY A 349 -0.58 -13.94 26.08
N VAL A 350 -0.96 -14.86 26.97
CA VAL A 350 -0.04 -15.44 27.97
C VAL A 350 0.58 -16.77 27.51
N MET A 351 -0.10 -17.54 26.66
CA MET A 351 0.37 -18.86 26.20
C MET A 351 1.64 -18.82 25.32
N ALA A 352 1.94 -17.68 24.70
CA ALA A 352 3.01 -17.58 23.70
C ALA A 352 4.44 -17.46 24.28
N PHE A 353 4.60 -17.05 25.54
CA PHE A 353 5.93 -16.83 26.14
C PHE A 353 6.51 -18.07 26.83
N ALA A 354 5.66 -19.02 27.24
CA ALA A 354 6.05 -20.18 28.05
C ALA A 354 6.85 -21.28 27.29
N PHE A 355 6.91 -21.22 25.97
CA PHE A 355 7.62 -22.21 25.13
C PHE A 355 9.01 -21.75 24.63
N GLY A 356 9.47 -20.55 25.03
CA GLY A 356 10.64 -19.89 24.43
C GLY A 356 12.01 -20.13 25.08
N MET A 357 12.13 -20.87 26.20
CA MET A 357 13.35 -20.87 27.03
C MET A 357 13.87 -22.26 27.45
N THR A 358 13.60 -23.32 26.67
CA THR A 358 14.02 -24.71 27.00
C THR A 358 14.96 -25.38 25.98
N ALA A 359 15.42 -24.66 24.95
CA ALA A 359 16.08 -25.24 23.78
C ALA A 359 17.58 -24.90 23.61
N VAL A 360 18.29 -24.47 24.68
CA VAL A 360 19.71 -24.05 24.60
C VAL A 360 20.58 -24.67 25.72
N SER A 361 20.38 -25.95 26.03
CA SER A 361 21.25 -26.74 26.93
C SER A 361 21.13 -28.24 26.65
N PHE A 362 21.82 -28.74 25.60
CA PHE A 362 22.40 -30.10 25.57
C PHE A 362 23.26 -30.27 24.31
N LEU A 363 24.57 -30.09 24.45
CA LEU A 363 25.56 -30.34 23.40
C LEU A 363 26.81 -30.98 24.04
N PRO A 364 26.86 -32.31 24.18
CA PRO A 364 28.08 -33.01 24.57
C PRO A 364 29.02 -33.13 23.36
N ASN A 365 30.27 -32.75 23.56
CA ASN A 365 31.40 -33.00 22.66
C ASN A 365 31.89 -34.46 22.81
N LEU A 366 32.98 -34.83 22.12
CA LEU A 366 33.68 -36.15 22.01
C LEU A 366 33.50 -36.76 20.61
N PHE A 367 34.52 -37.11 19.81
CA PHE A 367 35.89 -37.67 20.06
C PHE A 367 35.89 -39.05 20.70
#